data_AF-A0A1M6HWT5-F1
#
_entry.id   AF-A0A1M6HWT5-F1
#
_cell.length_a   1.000
_cell.length_b   1.000
_cell.length_c   1.000
_cell.angle_alpha   90.00
_cell.angle_beta   90.00
_cell.angle_gamma   90.00
#
_symmetry.space_group_name_H-M   'P 1'
#
loop_
_entity.id
_entity.type
_entity.pdbx_description
1 polymer ?
#
loop_
_entity_poly.entity_id
_entity_poly.type
_entity_poly.pdbx_seq_one_letter_code
_entity_poly.pdbx_strand_id
1 'polypeptide(L)'
;MKRNIRLVLLGELLLFVAVFALNIIGGNWGASAILWFIDIPSFLLIALVLIPGLLIMGEWKNFTKAFSVGLKPYSLLELKNIIGAVEAAQKLTVFAALFAIIISGVLLLGKLDDLSTIGANLAICFLSGLYAVILEFFLLPLKLNAEHKMNEEMDFGE
;
A
#
# COMPACT_ATOMS: atom_id res chain seq x y z
N MET A 1 12.75 22.87 3.32
CA MET A 1 12.51 22.66 1.88
C MET A 1 11.11 22.07 1.74
N LYS A 2 10.15 22.76 1.11
CA LYS A 2 8.78 22.21 0.91
C LYS A 2 8.89 20.93 0.08
N ARG A 3 8.79 19.76 0.71
CA ARG A 3 8.85 18.48 0.02
C ARG A 3 7.57 18.30 -0.78
N ASN A 4 7.68 18.26 -2.10
CA ASN A 4 6.56 17.93 -2.95
C ASN A 4 6.26 16.44 -2.80
N ILE A 5 5.13 16.10 -2.19
CA ILE A 5 4.73 14.71 -1.92
C ILE A 5 4.75 13.83 -3.17
N ARG A 6 4.45 14.39 -4.34
CA ARG A 6 4.48 13.67 -5.63
C ARG A 6 5.88 13.21 -6.01
N LEU A 7 6.92 14.01 -5.69
CA LEU A 7 8.30 13.63 -5.94
C LEU A 7 8.77 12.52 -4.99
N VAL A 8 8.27 12.51 -3.76
CA VAL A 8 8.56 11.44 -2.79
C VAL A 8 7.96 10.12 -3.27
N LEU A 9 6.68 10.12 -3.64
CA LEU A 9 6.00 8.93 -4.20
C LEU A 9 6.67 8.45 -5.50
N LEU A 10 7.10 9.37 -6.37
CA LEU A 10 7.86 8.99 -7.56
C LEU A 10 9.21 8.35 -7.19
N GLY A 11 9.89 8.87 -6.18
CA GLY A 11 11.13 8.30 -5.65
C GLY A 11 10.94 6.87 -5.11
N GLU A 12 9.85 6.62 -4.39
CA GLU A 12 9.50 5.27 -3.91
C GLU A 12 9.18 4.32 -5.06
N LEU A 13 8.43 4.77 -6.06
CA LEU A 13 8.19 3.97 -7.26
C LEU A 13 9.50 3.59 -7.96
N LEU A 14 10.42 4.54 -8.13
CA LEU A 14 11.74 4.28 -8.71
C LEU A 14 12.57 3.34 -7.86
N LEU A 15 12.51 3.47 -6.53
CA LEU A 15 13.15 2.55 -5.59
C LEU A 15 12.63 1.12 -5.79
N PHE A 16 11.31 0.94 -5.87
CA PHE A 16 10.73 -0.38 -6.14
C PHE A 16 11.16 -0.94 -7.50
N VAL A 17 11.11 -0.13 -8.56
CA VAL A 17 11.59 -0.54 -9.89
C VAL A 17 13.06 -0.99 -9.83
N ALA A 18 13.91 -0.25 -9.12
CA ALA A 18 15.31 -0.61 -8.94
C ALA A 18 15.49 -1.93 -8.16
N VAL A 19 14.77 -2.11 -7.05
CA VAL A 19 14.78 -3.35 -6.25
C VAL A 19 14.34 -4.55 -7.09
N PHE A 20 13.25 -4.42 -7.85
CA PHE A 20 12.77 -5.48 -8.74
C PHE A 20 13.74 -5.78 -9.87
N ALA A 21 14.29 -4.74 -10.53
CA ALA A 21 15.28 -4.90 -11.60
C ALA A 21 16.53 -5.63 -11.10
N LEU A 22 17.06 -5.26 -9.94
CA LEU A 22 18.22 -5.92 -9.34
C LEU A 22 17.97 -7.40 -9.04
N ASN A 23 16.79 -7.74 -8.50
CA ASN A 23 16.47 -9.13 -8.16
C ASN A 23 16.14 -10.00 -9.39
N ILE A 24 15.43 -9.45 -10.38
CA ILE A 24 14.99 -10.21 -11.56
C ILE A 24 16.09 -10.28 -12.63
N ILE A 25 16.63 -9.13 -13.03
CA ILE A 25 17.63 -9.04 -14.10
C ILE A 25 19.00 -9.48 -13.56
N GLY A 26 19.37 -9.03 -12.36
CA GLY A 26 20.60 -9.47 -11.71
C GLY A 26 20.59 -10.95 -11.32
N GLY A 27 19.40 -11.55 -11.16
CA GLY A 27 19.22 -12.97 -10.86
C GLY A 27 19.17 -13.90 -12.08
N ASN A 28 19.40 -13.41 -13.31
CA ASN A 28 19.33 -14.20 -14.55
C ASN A 28 17.98 -14.87 -14.84
N TRP A 29 16.87 -14.41 -14.24
CA TRP A 29 15.53 -14.96 -14.48
C TRP A 29 14.87 -14.49 -15.79
N GLY A 30 15.45 -13.46 -16.42
CA GLY A 30 14.91 -12.81 -17.63
C GLY A 30 13.70 -11.92 -17.35
N ALA A 31 13.34 -11.08 -18.33
CA ALA A 31 12.25 -10.11 -18.18
C ALA A 31 10.85 -10.75 -18.04
N SER A 32 10.67 -11.99 -18.50
CA SER A 32 9.40 -12.72 -18.38
C SER A 32 9.00 -13.01 -16.94
N ALA A 33 9.96 -13.08 -16.01
CA ALA A 33 9.69 -13.33 -14.60
C ALA A 33 8.93 -12.17 -13.92
N ILE A 34 8.89 -10.98 -14.53
CA ILE A 34 8.06 -9.86 -14.06
C ILE A 34 6.58 -10.28 -13.97
N LEU A 35 6.10 -11.09 -14.90
CA LEU A 35 4.71 -11.55 -14.93
C LEU A 35 4.36 -12.43 -13.72
N TRP A 36 5.34 -13.05 -13.06
CA TRP A 36 5.10 -13.87 -11.87
C TRP A 36 4.74 -13.05 -10.63
N PHE A 37 4.99 -11.74 -10.67
CA PHE A 37 4.64 -10.81 -9.61
C PHE A 37 3.29 -10.12 -9.85
N ILE A 38 2.53 -10.54 -10.86
CA ILE A 38 1.22 -9.99 -11.21
C ILE A 38 0.16 -11.04 -10.94
N ASP A 39 -0.56 -10.87 -9.83
CA ASP A 39 -1.73 -11.66 -9.44
C ASP A 39 -2.92 -10.73 -9.20
N ILE A 40 -3.80 -10.70 -10.20
CA ILE A 40 -4.99 -9.84 -10.21
C ILE A 40 -5.93 -10.17 -9.04
N PRO A 41 -6.22 -11.44 -8.70
CA PRO A 41 -7.07 -11.78 -7.56
C PRO A 41 -6.59 -11.20 -6.21
N SER A 42 -5.30 -11.35 -5.88
CA SER A 42 -4.74 -10.80 -4.63
C SER A 42 -4.84 -9.29 -4.59
N PHE A 43 -4.52 -8.63 -5.70
CA PHE A 43 -4.61 -7.18 -5.80
C PHE A 43 -6.06 -6.68 -5.66
N LEU A 44 -7.02 -7.35 -6.31
CA LEU A 44 -8.44 -7.03 -6.21
C LEU A 44 -8.95 -7.22 -4.78
N LEU A 45 -8.51 -8.26 -4.06
CA LEU A 45 -8.93 -8.46 -2.68
C LEU A 45 -8.45 -7.32 -1.77
N ILE A 46 -7.21 -6.85 -1.98
CA ILE A 46 -6.71 -5.67 -1.27
C ILE A 46 -7.55 -4.43 -1.58
N ALA A 47 -7.82 -4.17 -2.87
CA ALA A 47 -8.65 -3.03 -3.28
C ALA A 47 -10.09 -3.11 -2.72
N LEU A 48 -10.67 -4.31 -2.66
CA LEU A 48 -12.03 -4.57 -2.17
C LEU A 48 -12.19 -4.35 -0.67
N VAL A 49 -11.12 -4.54 0.11
CA VAL A 49 -11.13 -4.23 1.54
C VAL A 49 -10.80 -2.76 1.78
N LEU A 50 -9.78 -2.24 1.08
CA LEU A 50 -9.29 -0.87 1.26
C LEU A 50 -10.32 0.18 0.84
N ILE A 51 -10.81 0.11 -0.41
CA ILE A 51 -11.65 1.19 -0.97
C ILE A 51 -13.03 1.21 -0.30
N PRO A 52 -13.81 0.10 -0.30
CA PRO A 52 -15.04 0.02 0.48
C PRO A 52 -14.86 0.31 1.97
N GLY A 53 -13.78 -0.18 2.60
CA GLY A 53 -13.52 0.09 4.02
C GLY A 53 -13.42 1.59 4.31
N LEU A 54 -12.66 2.33 3.50
CA LEU A 54 -12.56 3.79 3.61
C LEU A 54 -13.89 4.50 3.31
N LEU A 55 -14.68 4.00 2.36
CA LEU A 55 -15.99 4.57 2.05
C LEU A 55 -16.99 4.38 3.20
N ILE A 56 -17.01 3.18 3.80
CA ILE A 56 -17.87 2.84 4.95
C ILE A 56 -17.53 3.71 6.17
N MET A 57 -16.24 3.95 6.41
CA MET A 57 -15.79 4.84 7.49
C MET A 57 -15.99 6.33 7.19
N GLY A 58 -16.38 6.70 5.96
CA GLY A 58 -16.50 8.10 5.55
C GLY A 58 -15.16 8.81 5.30
N GLU A 59 -14.04 8.08 5.32
CA GLU A 59 -12.69 8.63 5.27
C GLU A 59 -12.12 8.79 3.86
N TRP A 60 -12.78 8.27 2.83
CA TRP A 60 -12.31 8.33 1.44
C TRP A 60 -11.91 9.75 0.97
N LYS A 61 -12.71 10.76 1.34
CA LYS A 61 -12.43 12.16 0.98
C LYS A 61 -11.18 12.69 1.69
N ASN A 62 -10.96 12.33 2.96
CA ASN A 62 -9.79 12.75 3.71
C ASN A 62 -8.53 12.00 3.21
N PHE A 63 -8.67 10.71 2.91
CA PHE A 63 -7.61 9.90 2.32
C PHE A 63 -7.10 10.49 1.00
N THR A 64 -8.01 10.83 0.07
CA THR A 64 -7.62 11.40 -1.22
C THR A 64 -6.99 12.79 -1.11
N LYS A 65 -7.32 13.58 -0.08
CA LYS A 65 -6.65 14.86 0.21
C LYS A 65 -5.18 14.70 0.59
N ALA A 66 -4.77 13.55 1.14
CA ALA A 66 -3.39 13.28 1.55
C ALA A 66 -2.38 13.49 0.41
N PHE A 67 -2.76 13.15 -0.83
CA PHE A 67 -1.94 13.31 -2.04
C PHE A 67 -1.73 14.76 -2.49
N SER A 68 -2.35 15.73 -1.81
CA SER A 68 -2.20 17.16 -2.07
C SER A 68 -1.70 17.97 -0.87
N VAL A 69 -1.38 17.32 0.25
CA VAL A 69 -0.75 17.98 1.39
C VAL A 69 0.59 18.58 0.97
N GLY A 70 0.84 19.84 1.34
CA GLY A 70 2.02 20.62 0.92
C GLY A 70 1.85 21.33 -0.43
N LEU A 71 0.82 20.98 -1.20
CA LEU A 71 0.43 21.69 -2.44
C LEU A 71 -0.77 22.62 -2.21
N LYS A 72 -1.68 22.22 -1.31
CA LYS A 72 -2.86 23.00 -0.93
C LYS A 72 -2.79 23.35 0.56
N PRO A 73 -3.34 24.50 0.96
CA PRO A 73 -3.52 24.83 2.37
C PRO A 73 -4.63 23.95 2.97
N TYR A 74 -4.43 23.51 4.20
CA TYR A 74 -5.39 22.75 4.98
C TYR A 74 -5.36 23.26 6.42
N SER A 75 -6.51 23.28 7.07
CA SER A 75 -6.59 23.62 8.51
C SER A 75 -6.01 22.50 9.39
N LEU A 76 -5.69 22.81 10.65
CA LEU A 76 -5.24 21.82 11.63
C LEU A 76 -6.19 20.62 11.78
N LEU A 77 -7.50 20.90 11.84
CA LEU A 77 -8.52 19.84 11.93
C LEU A 77 -8.54 18.96 10.68
N GLU A 78 -8.40 19.55 9.49
CA GLU A 78 -8.33 18.78 8.25
C GLU A 78 -7.06 17.94 8.17
N LEU A 79 -5.91 18.46 8.59
CA LEU A 79 -4.65 17.69 8.62
C LEU A 79 -4.75 16.51 9.57
N LYS A 80 -5.32 16.69 10.77
CA LYS A 80 -5.59 15.60 11.71
C LYS A 80 -6.49 14.52 11.11
N ASN A 81 -7.55 14.91 10.40
CA ASN A 81 -8.45 13.96 9.74
C ASN A 81 -7.76 13.23 8.58
N ILE A 82 -6.92 13.93 7.80
CA ILE A 82 -6.12 13.33 6.73
C ILE A 82 -5.17 12.27 7.30
N ILE A 83 -4.47 12.56 8.40
CA ILE A 83 -3.58 11.60 9.08
C ILE A 83 -4.37 10.35 9.48
N GLY A 84 -5.52 10.52 10.15
CA GLY A 84 -6.38 9.41 10.55
C GLY A 84 -6.89 8.57 9.37
N ALA A 85 -7.23 9.20 8.25
CA ALA A 85 -7.65 8.50 7.04
C ALA A 85 -6.52 7.67 6.41
N VAL A 86 -5.28 8.18 6.42
CA VAL A 86 -4.11 7.42 5.94
C VAL A 86 -3.81 6.25 6.88
N GLU A 87 -3.88 6.44 8.20
CA GLU A 87 -3.71 5.34 9.16
C GLU A 87 -4.78 4.24 9.01
N ALA A 88 -6.03 4.63 8.72
CA ALA A 88 -7.09 3.69 8.41
C ALA A 88 -6.79 2.91 7.12
N ALA A 89 -6.31 3.60 6.08
CA ALA A 89 -5.89 2.98 4.83
C ALA A 89 -4.73 1.97 5.03
N GLN A 90 -3.77 2.31 5.90
CA GLN A 90 -2.67 1.41 6.25
C GLN A 90 -3.19 0.11 6.90
N LYS A 91 -4.01 0.26 7.96
CA LYS A 91 -4.59 -0.90 8.66
C LYS A 91 -5.45 -1.77 7.75
N LEU A 92 -6.28 -1.15 6.90
CA LEU A 92 -7.10 -1.89 5.93
C LEU A 92 -6.24 -2.67 4.92
N THR A 93 -5.15 -2.08 4.44
CA THR A 93 -4.20 -2.75 3.54
C THR A 93 -3.61 -4.00 4.19
N VAL A 94 -3.15 -3.89 5.44
CA VAL A 94 -2.61 -5.01 6.22
C VAL A 94 -3.69 -6.08 6.46
N PHE A 95 -4.90 -5.70 6.88
CA PHE A 95 -5.99 -6.65 7.08
C PHE A 95 -6.39 -7.36 5.80
N ALA A 96 -6.39 -6.67 4.67
CA ALA A 96 -6.71 -7.29 3.39
C ALA A 96 -5.68 -8.36 2.99
N ALA A 97 -4.39 -8.06 3.13
CA ALA A 97 -3.35 -9.06 2.89
C ALA A 97 -3.45 -10.24 3.87
N LEU A 98 -3.75 -10.00 5.14
CA LEU A 98 -3.99 -11.07 6.11
C LEU A 98 -5.18 -11.94 5.72
N PHE A 99 -6.29 -11.35 5.26
CA PHE A 99 -7.40 -12.15 4.72
C PHE A 99 -6.98 -12.99 3.53
N ALA A 100 -6.26 -12.42 2.55
CA ALA A 100 -5.79 -13.17 1.39
C ALA A 100 -4.88 -14.34 1.78
N ILE A 101 -3.92 -14.11 2.69
CA ILE A 101 -2.98 -15.11 3.18
C ILE A 101 -3.72 -16.24 3.93
N ILE A 102 -4.63 -15.88 4.85
CA ILE A 102 -5.37 -16.87 5.65
C ILE A 102 -6.27 -17.71 4.75
N ILE A 103 -7.05 -17.09 3.85
CA ILE A 103 -7.94 -17.79 2.93
C ILE A 103 -7.13 -18.73 2.02
N SER A 104 -6.04 -18.23 1.42
CA SER A 104 -5.19 -19.04 0.54
C SER A 104 -4.50 -20.18 1.28
N GLY A 105 -4.09 -19.94 2.53
CA GLY A 105 -3.56 -20.98 3.41
C GLY A 105 -4.57 -22.09 3.72
N VAL A 106 -5.83 -21.73 4.01
CA VAL A 106 -6.91 -22.72 4.21
C VAL A 106 -7.17 -23.52 2.94
N LEU A 107 -7.24 -22.86 1.78
CA LEU A 107 -7.46 -23.52 0.49
C LEU A 107 -6.30 -24.47 0.13
N LEU A 108 -5.06 -24.05 0.41
CA LEU A 108 -3.86 -24.87 0.25
C LEU A 108 -3.92 -26.14 1.12
N LEU A 109 -4.26 -25.99 2.40
CA LEU A 109 -4.37 -27.12 3.33
C LEU A 109 -5.51 -28.09 2.93
N GLY A 110 -6.55 -27.59 2.28
CA GLY A 110 -7.66 -28.40 1.78
C GLY A 110 -7.35 -29.22 0.53
N LYS A 111 -6.19 -29.02 -0.12
CA LYS A 111 -5.78 -29.69 -1.36
C LYS A 111 -4.30 -30.11 -1.36
N LEU A 112 -3.79 -30.56 -0.22
CA LEU A 112 -2.37 -30.97 -0.09
C LEU A 112 -1.99 -32.20 -0.93
N ASP A 113 -2.99 -32.98 -1.35
CA ASP A 113 -2.84 -34.14 -2.23
C ASP A 113 -2.57 -33.74 -3.69
N ASP A 114 -2.89 -32.51 -4.10
CA ASP A 114 -2.63 -31.98 -5.44
C ASP A 114 -1.45 -31.01 -5.45
N LEU A 115 -0.24 -31.57 -5.63
CA LEU A 115 1.03 -30.84 -5.75
C LEU A 115 1.01 -29.74 -6.82
N SER A 116 0.15 -29.85 -7.85
CA SER A 116 0.06 -28.83 -8.91
C SER A 116 -0.52 -27.50 -8.41
N THR A 117 -1.32 -27.54 -7.34
CA THR A 117 -1.97 -26.36 -6.77
C THR A 117 -1.14 -25.68 -5.67
N ILE A 118 -0.14 -26.37 -5.12
CA ILE A 118 0.64 -25.88 -3.97
C ILE A 118 1.42 -24.63 -4.33
N GLY A 119 2.16 -24.65 -5.45
CA GLY A 119 2.98 -23.52 -5.88
C GLY A 119 2.16 -22.25 -6.13
N ALA A 120 1.02 -22.38 -6.80
CA ALA A 120 0.14 -21.25 -7.12
C ALA A 120 -0.49 -20.62 -5.87
N ASN A 121 -1.06 -21.43 -4.96
CA ASN A 121 -1.64 -20.91 -3.71
C ASN A 121 -0.58 -20.30 -2.78
N LEU A 122 0.63 -20.88 -2.75
CA LEU A 122 1.73 -20.33 -1.98
C LEU A 122 2.23 -18.99 -2.57
N ALA A 123 2.29 -18.88 -3.89
CA ALA A 123 2.60 -17.62 -4.57
C ALA A 123 1.58 -16.52 -4.22
N ILE A 124 0.29 -16.83 -4.23
CA ILE A 124 -0.79 -15.90 -3.82
C ILE A 124 -0.55 -15.38 -2.39
N CYS A 125 -0.18 -16.23 -1.43
CA CYS A 125 0.15 -15.80 -0.08
C CYS A 125 1.30 -14.77 -0.05
N PHE A 126 2.40 -15.06 -0.75
CA PHE A 126 3.56 -14.17 -0.79
C PHE A 126 3.28 -12.87 -1.55
N LEU A 127 2.54 -12.93 -2.66
CA LEU A 127 2.18 -11.75 -3.44
C LEU A 127 1.22 -10.84 -2.68
N SER A 128 0.29 -11.40 -1.92
CA SER A 128 -0.60 -10.64 -1.04
C SER A 128 0.19 -9.82 -0.01
N GLY A 129 1.16 -10.46 0.66
CA GLY A 129 2.05 -9.77 1.59
C GLY A 129 2.91 -8.71 0.89
N LEU A 130 3.47 -9.03 -0.27
CA LEU A 130 4.28 -8.11 -1.07
C LEU A 130 3.49 -6.86 -1.49
N TYR A 131 2.25 -7.03 -1.96
CA TYR A 131 1.40 -5.91 -2.34
C TYR A 131 1.03 -5.01 -1.17
N ALA A 132 0.75 -5.58 0.00
CA ALA A 132 0.54 -4.78 1.20
C ALA A 132 1.79 -3.99 1.57
N VAL A 133 2.98 -4.58 1.51
CA VAL A 133 4.24 -3.87 1.77
C VAL A 133 4.44 -2.73 0.78
N ILE A 134 4.24 -2.96 -0.51
CA ILE A 134 4.38 -1.91 -1.54
C ILE A 134 3.41 -0.75 -1.27
N LEU A 135 2.15 -1.06 -0.97
CA LEU A 135 1.14 -0.04 -0.65
C LEU A 135 1.48 0.71 0.65
N GLU A 136 1.89 0.02 1.71
CA GLU A 136 2.34 0.64 2.97
C GLU A 136 3.48 1.64 2.74
N PHE A 137 4.44 1.28 1.88
CA PHE A 137 5.53 2.19 1.52
C PHE A 137 5.01 3.49 0.89
N PHE A 138 3.99 3.43 0.03
CA PHE A 138 3.38 4.64 -0.54
C PHE A 138 2.49 5.40 0.45
N LEU A 139 1.88 4.71 1.42
CA LEU A 139 1.01 5.32 2.42
C LEU A 139 1.81 6.05 3.51
N LEU A 140 2.95 5.51 3.90
CA LEU A 140 3.82 6.07 4.93
C LEU A 140 4.21 7.55 4.70
N PRO A 141 4.74 7.97 3.53
CA PRO A 141 5.11 9.36 3.29
C PRO A 141 3.89 10.29 3.25
N LEU A 142 2.71 9.80 2.86
CA LEU A 142 1.48 10.60 2.88
C LEU A 142 1.14 11.00 4.31
N LYS A 143 1.23 10.04 5.24
CA LYS A 143 1.04 10.27 6.67
C LYS A 143 2.09 11.23 7.22
N LEU A 144 3.37 10.92 7.04
CA LEU A 144 4.47 11.73 7.58
C LEU A 144 4.43 13.18 7.06
N ASN A 145 4.09 13.37 5.78
CA ASN A 145 3.95 14.71 5.20
C ASN A 145 2.77 15.49 5.81
N ALA A 146 1.66 14.82 6.12
CA ALA A 146 0.53 15.43 6.82
C ALA A 146 0.86 15.75 8.28
N GLU A 147 1.58 14.88 8.98
CA GLU A 147 2.06 15.11 10.35
C GLU A 147 3.01 16.30 10.42
N HIS A 148 4.01 16.35 9.53
CA HIS A 148 4.92 17.49 9.44
C HIS A 148 4.17 18.79 9.15
N LYS A 149 3.20 18.76 8.22
CA LYS A 149 2.43 19.95 7.90
C LYS A 149 1.55 20.40 9.06
N MET A 150 0.98 19.46 9.82
CA MET A 150 0.19 19.76 11.01
C MET A 150 1.05 20.46 12.07
N ASN A 151 2.26 19.96 12.33
CA ASN A 151 3.18 20.56 13.29
C ASN A 151 3.59 21.98 12.86
N GLU A 152 3.89 22.20 11.57
CA GLU A 152 4.16 23.55 11.05
C GLU A 152 3.00 24.52 11.35
N GLU A 153 1.76 24.11 11.07
CA GLU A 153 0.58 24.97 11.31
C GLU A 153 0.28 25.18 12.80
N MET A 154 0.71 24.27 13.68
CA MET A 154 0.62 24.46 15.14
C MET A 154 1.63 25.51 15.62
N ASP A 155 2.87 25.43 15.13
CA ASP A 155 3.95 26.38 15.49
C ASP A 155 3.66 27.82 15.04
N PHE A 156 2.91 28.02 13.94
CA PHE A 156 2.47 29.35 13.49
C PHE A 156 1.24 29.89 14.25
N GLY A 157 0.57 29.05 15.04
CA GLY A 157 -0.60 29.41 15.84
C GLY A 157 -0.27 29.99 17.22
N GLU A 158 1.01 29.96 17.62
CA GLU A 158 1.57 30.64 18.80
C GLU A 158 2.11 32.03 18.44
#